data_AF-A0A7V9N8M8-F1
#
_entry.id   AF-A0A7V9N8M8-F1
#
_cell.length_a   1.000
_cell.length_b   1.000
_cell.length_c   1.000
_cell.angle_alpha   90.00
_cell.angle_beta   90.00
_cell.angle_gamma   90.00
#
_symmetry.space_group_name_H-M   'P 1'
#
loop_
_entity.id
_entity.type
_entity.pdbx_description
1 polymer ?
#
loop_
_entity_poly.entity_id
_entity_poly.type
_entity_poly.pdbx_seq_one_letter_code
_entity_poly.pdbx_strand_id
1 'polypeptide(L)'
;MSVTGYLSTKFCEVSRKSEPGNPHGWNSRENYFQVHTHRMQVLYDEGFVLDDGLSVSRLRFDSLVFKGRVRCLHGLFIDVEKFLAIREIGGRIEVRTTTYSYHAGIEGSQDRPIFRYDNFHPYSREGHSDPHHKHVFDPKTWSEVSPPEWIGEEQWPYLSDAIEELRLWWKTIGRYLDLAVDATTDDRIT
;
A
#
# COMPACT_ATOMS: atom_id res chain seq x y z
N MET A 1 -1.47 23.87 18.10
CA MET A 1 -0.01 23.71 18.00
C MET A 1 0.25 22.43 17.22
N SER A 2 0.49 22.54 15.91
CA SER A 2 0.80 21.41 15.03
C SER A 2 2.24 21.62 14.55
N VAL A 3 3.11 20.65 14.77
CA VAL A 3 4.50 20.70 14.36
C VAL A 3 4.63 19.87 13.09
N THR A 4 4.32 20.48 11.95
CA THR A 4 4.67 19.96 10.62
C THR A 4 6.08 20.45 10.29
N GLY A 5 7.08 19.65 10.65
CA GLY A 5 8.48 19.89 10.29
C GLY A 5 8.98 18.74 9.43
N TYR A 6 8.80 18.83 8.11
CA TYR A 6 9.53 17.96 7.18
C TYR A 6 10.96 18.50 7.07
N LEU A 7 11.90 17.78 7.68
CA LEU A 7 13.32 18.07 7.59
C LEU A 7 13.81 17.79 6.16
N SER A 8 14.23 18.85 5.48
CA SER A 8 15.12 18.78 4.32
C SER A 8 16.44 18.15 4.73
N THR A 9 16.75 16.95 4.23
CA THR A 9 18.08 16.34 4.36
C THR A 9 18.66 15.96 3.01
N LYS A 10 19.91 16.39 2.84
CA LYS A 10 20.81 16.16 1.71
C LYS A 10 20.90 14.68 1.36
N PHE A 11 21.04 14.42 0.06
CA PHE A 11 21.42 13.14 -0.54
C PHE A 11 22.63 12.55 0.19
N CYS A 12 22.40 11.50 0.98
CA CYS A 12 23.40 10.61 1.55
C CYS A 12 23.24 9.23 0.93
N GLU A 13 24.37 8.60 0.61
CA GLU A 13 24.49 7.30 -0.05
C GLU A 13 23.53 6.23 0.51
N VAL A 14 22.90 5.50 -0.41
CA VAL A 14 21.99 4.39 -0.13
C VAL A 14 22.74 3.26 0.58
N SER A 15 22.63 3.19 1.90
CA SER A 15 23.11 2.04 2.67
C SER A 15 22.15 0.87 2.48
N ARG A 16 22.49 -0.03 1.54
CA ARG A 16 21.80 -1.32 1.38
C ARG A 16 22.06 -2.19 2.62
N LYS A 17 21.18 -2.14 3.62
CA LYS A 17 21.19 -3.01 4.81
C LYS A 17 19.83 -3.66 5.08
N SER A 18 19.20 -4.22 4.05
CA SER A 18 18.21 -5.28 4.28
C SER A 18 18.95 -6.60 4.52
N GLU A 19 18.35 -7.53 5.27
CA GLU A 19 18.82 -8.92 5.31
C GLU A 19 19.00 -9.44 3.87
N PRO A 20 20.19 -9.97 3.50
CA PRO A 20 20.47 -10.38 2.13
C PRO A 20 19.46 -11.42 1.63
N GLY A 21 18.86 -11.17 0.48
CA GLY A 21 17.93 -12.11 -0.17
C GLY A 21 16.49 -12.09 0.33
N ASN A 22 16.14 -11.33 1.38
CA ASN A 22 14.75 -11.13 1.80
C ASN A 22 14.32 -9.66 1.64
N PRO A 23 13.54 -9.32 0.60
CA PRO A 23 13.06 -7.95 0.35
C PRO A 23 12.18 -7.37 1.49
N HIS A 24 11.57 -8.22 2.31
CA HIS A 24 10.72 -7.87 3.47
C HIS A 24 11.36 -8.21 4.82
N GLY A 25 12.61 -8.64 4.82
CA GLY A 25 13.39 -8.96 6.01
C GLY A 25 13.67 -7.73 6.88
N TRP A 26 14.42 -7.95 7.95
CA TRP A 26 14.80 -6.84 8.82
C TRP A 26 15.65 -5.80 8.07
N ASN A 27 15.32 -4.53 8.30
CA ASN A 27 16.00 -3.39 7.71
C ASN A 27 16.13 -2.30 8.77
N SER A 28 17.19 -1.49 8.70
CA SER A 28 17.27 -0.30 9.54
C SER A 28 16.04 0.58 9.32
N ARG A 29 15.48 1.12 10.40
CA ARG A 29 14.30 1.98 10.34
C ARG A 29 14.49 3.14 9.36
N GLU A 30 15.64 3.80 9.43
CA GLU A 30 15.98 4.94 8.57
C GLU A 30 15.96 4.57 7.08
N ASN A 31 16.67 3.51 6.68
CA ASN A 31 16.66 3.05 5.29
C ASN A 31 15.27 2.59 4.84
N TYR A 32 14.50 1.93 5.72
CA TYR A 32 13.12 1.54 5.41
C TYR A 32 12.26 2.75 5.02
N PHE A 33 12.27 3.79 5.86
CA PHE A 33 11.52 5.02 5.58
C PHE A 33 12.06 5.75 4.35
N GLN A 34 13.38 5.84 4.18
CA GLN A 34 13.97 6.48 3.03
C GLN A 34 13.55 5.81 1.71
N VAL A 35 13.60 4.47 1.64
CA VAL A 35 13.15 3.72 0.46
C VAL A 35 11.66 3.90 0.22
N HIS A 36 10.84 3.84 1.27
CA HIS A 36 9.39 4.08 1.16
C HIS A 36 9.09 5.48 0.63
N THR A 37 9.65 6.53 1.25
CA THR A 37 9.48 7.92 0.83
C THR A 37 9.95 8.13 -0.60
N HIS A 38 11.10 7.58 -0.99
CA HIS A 38 11.60 7.72 -2.36
C HIS A 38 10.64 7.09 -3.38
N ARG A 39 10.14 5.87 -3.11
CA ARG A 39 9.18 5.21 -4.01
C ARG A 39 7.86 5.97 -4.14
N MET A 40 7.34 6.51 -3.04
CA MET A 40 6.15 7.37 -3.08
C MET A 40 6.42 8.66 -3.87
N GLN A 41 7.58 9.30 -3.67
CA GLN A 41 7.95 10.51 -4.40
C GLN A 41 8.00 10.28 -5.92
N VAL A 42 8.54 9.15 -6.38
CA VAL A 42 8.54 8.82 -7.82
C VAL A 42 7.10 8.74 -8.36
N LEU A 43 6.18 8.10 -7.63
CA LEU A 43 4.77 7.98 -8.04
C LEU A 43 4.03 9.33 -8.05
N TYR A 44 4.44 10.25 -7.18
CA TYR A 44 3.99 11.65 -7.18
C TYR A 44 4.54 12.43 -8.37
N ASP A 45 5.84 12.33 -8.63
CA ASP A 45 6.51 13.02 -9.73
C ASP A 45 5.96 12.58 -11.10
N GLU A 46 5.56 11.31 -11.20
CA GLU A 46 4.86 10.76 -12.36
C GLU A 46 3.38 11.19 -12.47
N GLY A 47 2.85 11.88 -11.45
CA GLY A 47 1.48 12.43 -11.42
C GLY A 47 0.38 11.39 -11.24
N PHE A 48 0.72 10.14 -10.88
CA PHE A 48 -0.28 9.10 -10.65
C PHE A 48 -0.84 9.14 -9.23
N VAL A 49 0.00 9.35 -8.21
CA VAL A 49 -0.44 9.60 -6.84
C VAL A 49 -0.74 11.09 -6.67
N LEU A 50 -1.91 11.40 -6.10
CA LEU A 50 -2.38 12.77 -5.88
C LEU A 50 -2.30 13.18 -4.41
N ASP A 51 -2.51 12.23 -3.49
CA ASP A 51 -2.53 12.46 -2.05
C ASP A 51 -2.05 11.19 -1.32
N ASP A 52 -1.15 11.35 -0.37
CA ASP A 52 -0.57 10.32 0.48
C ASP A 52 -1.08 10.58 1.89
N GLY A 53 -2.28 10.07 2.14
CA GLY A 53 -2.94 10.16 3.44
C GLY A 53 -2.40 9.14 4.46
N LEU A 54 -1.23 8.55 4.25
CA LEU A 54 -0.67 7.56 5.17
C LEU A 54 -0.14 8.26 6.43
N SER A 55 -0.62 7.78 7.56
CA SER A 55 -0.09 8.12 8.87
C SER A 55 0.77 6.98 9.41
N VAL A 56 1.85 7.34 10.07
CA VAL A 56 2.72 6.39 10.77
C VAL A 56 2.59 6.64 12.25
N SER A 57 2.16 5.64 13.00
CA SER A 57 2.02 5.73 14.44
C SER A 57 2.61 4.52 15.14
N ARG A 58 2.97 4.71 16.42
CA ARG A 58 3.45 3.63 17.26
C ARG A 58 2.26 2.96 17.93
N LEU A 59 2.07 1.66 17.70
CA LEU A 59 0.99 0.90 18.32
C LEU A 59 1.38 0.37 19.70
N ARG A 60 2.60 -0.17 19.81
CA ARG A 60 3.23 -0.65 21.05
C ARG A 60 4.72 -0.32 21.03
N PHE A 61 5.44 -0.65 22.12
CA PHE A 61 6.88 -0.42 22.21
C PHE A 61 7.67 -1.06 21.05
N ASP A 62 7.20 -2.20 20.56
CA ASP A 62 7.82 -3.06 19.56
C ASP A 62 7.10 -3.04 18.19
N SER A 63 6.18 -2.09 17.95
CA SER A 63 5.44 -2.05 16.67
C SER A 63 5.06 -0.66 16.18
N LEU A 64 5.15 -0.49 14.85
CA LEU A 64 4.60 0.66 14.12
C LEU A 64 3.42 0.20 13.26
N VAL A 65 2.51 1.12 12.99
CA VAL A 65 1.44 0.93 11.99
C VAL A 65 1.45 2.09 11.00
N PHE A 66 1.38 1.73 9.73
CA PHE A 66 1.09 2.63 8.62
C PHE A 66 -0.38 2.45 8.29
N LYS A 67 -1.15 3.53 8.34
CA LYS A 67 -2.58 3.48 8.07
C LYS A 67 -3.06 4.74 7.37
N GLY A 68 -3.89 4.56 6.35
CA GLY A 68 -4.52 5.66 5.64
C GLY A 68 -4.92 5.28 4.21
N ARG A 69 -5.32 6.28 3.43
CA ARG A 69 -5.68 6.15 2.03
C ARG A 69 -4.68 6.91 1.18
N VAL A 70 -4.11 6.24 0.19
CA VAL A 70 -3.40 6.88 -0.93
C VAL A 70 -4.40 7.12 -2.04
N ARG A 71 -4.58 8.38 -2.46
CA ARG A 71 -5.44 8.72 -3.60
C ARG A 71 -4.60 8.87 -4.84
N CYS A 72 -5.12 8.32 -5.93
CA CYS A 72 -4.49 8.28 -7.23
C CYS A 72 -5.40 8.94 -8.28
N LEU A 73 -4.84 9.15 -9.46
CA LEU A 73 -5.55 9.70 -10.60
C LEU A 73 -6.79 8.86 -10.96
N HIS A 74 -7.79 9.49 -11.57
CA HIS A 74 -9.04 8.86 -12.02
C HIS A 74 -9.96 8.36 -10.89
N GLY A 75 -9.87 8.97 -9.71
CA GLY A 75 -10.65 8.55 -8.55
C GLY A 75 -10.22 7.18 -8.01
N LEU A 76 -9.02 6.72 -8.35
CA LEU A 76 -8.49 5.47 -7.85
C LEU A 76 -7.93 5.68 -6.44
N PHE A 77 -7.98 4.65 -5.60
CA PHE A 77 -7.39 4.72 -4.26
C PHE A 77 -6.75 3.39 -3.85
N ILE A 78 -5.86 3.47 -2.86
CA ILE A 78 -5.41 2.32 -2.08
C ILE A 78 -5.55 2.63 -0.59
N ASP A 79 -6.41 1.87 0.09
CA ASP A 79 -6.45 1.82 1.54
C ASP A 79 -5.36 0.90 2.05
N VAL A 80 -4.54 1.42 2.95
CA VAL A 80 -3.38 0.75 3.50
C VAL A 80 -3.56 0.57 4.99
N GLU A 81 -3.33 -0.66 5.44
CA GLU A 81 -3.05 -0.96 6.84
C GLU A 81 -1.86 -1.91 6.90
N LYS A 82 -0.74 -1.46 7.50
CA LYS A 82 0.51 -2.21 7.49
C LYS A 82 1.20 -2.12 8.84
N PHE A 83 1.55 -3.27 9.39
CA PHE A 83 2.19 -3.38 10.70
C PHE A 83 3.66 -3.74 10.53
N LEU A 84 4.52 -3.01 11.25
CA LEU A 84 5.94 -3.30 11.34
C LEU A 84 6.29 -3.76 12.75
N ALA A 85 7.00 -4.88 12.87
CA ALA A 85 7.72 -5.21 14.10
C ALA A 85 8.97 -4.33 14.21
N ILE A 86 9.35 -3.99 15.43
CA ILE A 86 10.53 -3.21 15.77
C ILE A 86 11.45 -4.07 16.64
N ARG A 87 12.75 -4.07 16.35
CA ARG A 87 13.77 -4.58 17.27
C ARG A 87 14.91 -3.58 17.43
N GLU A 88 15.64 -3.70 18.52
CA GLU A 88 16.87 -2.93 18.74
C GLU A 88 18.06 -3.89 18.81
N ILE A 89 19.05 -3.69 17.93
CA ILE A 89 20.29 -4.47 17.88
C ILE A 89 21.46 -3.51 17.89
N GLY A 90 22.31 -3.58 18.93
CA GLY A 90 23.51 -2.73 19.04
C GLY A 90 23.20 -1.24 18.99
N GLY A 91 22.11 -0.79 19.62
CA GLY A 91 21.67 0.61 19.62
C GLY A 91 21.01 1.08 18.32
N ARG A 92 20.77 0.18 17.35
CA ARG A 92 20.08 0.50 16.09
C ARG A 92 18.69 -0.08 16.09
N ILE A 93 17.73 0.73 15.67
CA ILE A 93 16.35 0.32 15.48
C ILE A 93 16.20 -0.29 14.08
N GLU A 94 15.73 -1.53 14.04
CA GLU A 94 15.36 -2.24 12.82
C GLU A 94 13.86 -2.49 12.80
N VAL A 95 13.31 -2.53 11.60
CA VAL A 95 11.91 -2.82 11.34
C VAL A 95 11.76 -3.91 10.29
N ARG A 96 10.66 -4.65 10.35
CA ARG A 96 10.21 -5.53 9.26
C ARG A 96 8.69 -5.50 9.18
N THR A 97 8.15 -5.69 7.99
CA THR A 97 6.70 -5.85 7.85
C THR A 97 6.28 -7.21 8.43
N THR A 98 5.19 -7.25 9.18
CA THR A 98 4.61 -8.51 9.69
C THR A 98 3.27 -8.80 9.07
N THR A 99 2.38 -7.80 9.04
CA THR A 99 1.08 -7.92 8.39
C THR A 99 0.78 -6.69 7.54
N TYR A 100 -0.03 -6.87 6.52
CA TYR A 100 -0.43 -5.81 5.61
C TYR A 100 -1.75 -6.11 4.91
N SER A 101 -2.45 -5.05 4.56
CA SER A 101 -3.62 -5.04 3.71
C SER A 101 -3.48 -3.83 2.78
N TYR A 102 -3.45 -4.08 1.48
CA TYR A 102 -3.46 -3.04 0.44
C TYR A 102 -4.72 -3.24 -0.40
N HIS A 103 -5.77 -2.48 -0.10
CA HIS A 103 -7.07 -2.57 -0.77
C HIS A 103 -7.17 -1.47 -1.83
N ALA A 104 -7.15 -1.85 -3.11
CA ALA A 104 -7.31 -0.95 -4.23
C ALA A 104 -8.77 -0.87 -4.71
N GLY A 105 -9.22 0.33 -5.05
CA GLY A 105 -10.58 0.56 -5.54
C GLY A 105 -10.75 1.86 -6.32
N ILE A 106 -12.00 2.14 -6.69
CA ILE A 106 -12.46 3.39 -7.29
C ILE A 106 -13.38 4.10 -6.31
N GLU A 107 -13.12 5.38 -6.03
CA GLU A 107 -13.98 6.24 -5.23
C GLU A 107 -15.32 6.47 -5.93
N GLY A 108 -16.41 6.53 -5.16
CA GLY A 108 -17.76 6.80 -5.66
C GLY A 108 -18.75 6.99 -4.52
N SER A 109 -20.06 7.00 -4.84
CA SER A 109 -21.11 6.97 -3.80
C SER A 109 -20.99 5.72 -2.92
N GLN A 110 -20.53 4.62 -3.53
CA GLN A 110 -20.00 3.44 -2.87
C GLN A 110 -18.67 3.09 -3.53
N ASP A 111 -17.64 2.90 -2.73
CA ASP A 111 -16.32 2.48 -3.23
C ASP A 111 -16.44 1.13 -3.94
N ARG A 112 -15.81 1.04 -5.12
CA ARG A 112 -15.84 -0.16 -5.96
C ARG A 112 -14.49 -0.88 -5.85
N PRO A 113 -14.42 -2.05 -5.21
CA PRO A 113 -13.16 -2.76 -5.01
C PRO A 113 -12.63 -3.32 -6.33
N ILE A 114 -11.30 -3.32 -6.48
CA ILE A 114 -10.60 -3.87 -7.67
C ILE A 114 -9.80 -5.10 -7.27
N PHE A 115 -8.89 -4.94 -6.30
CA PHE A 115 -8.13 -6.03 -5.71
C PHE A 115 -7.73 -5.69 -4.28
N ARG A 116 -7.38 -6.70 -3.50
CA ARG A 116 -6.77 -6.52 -2.18
C ARG A 116 -5.67 -7.53 -1.96
N TYR A 117 -4.47 -7.06 -1.67
CA TYR A 117 -3.41 -7.91 -1.13
C TYR A 117 -3.52 -7.98 0.39
N ASP A 118 -3.39 -9.18 0.97
CA ASP A 118 -3.65 -9.39 2.40
C ASP A 118 -2.82 -10.56 2.96
N ASN A 119 -2.47 -10.46 4.24
CA ASN A 119 -1.99 -11.58 5.06
C ASN A 119 -2.48 -11.53 6.53
N PHE A 120 -3.48 -10.72 6.86
CA PHE A 120 -4.03 -10.56 8.22
C PHE A 120 -4.74 -11.80 8.73
N HIS A 121 -5.40 -12.54 7.84
CA HIS A 121 -6.09 -13.76 8.21
C HIS A 121 -5.43 -14.97 7.55
N PRO A 122 -5.30 -16.10 8.27
CA PRO A 122 -4.80 -17.32 7.68
C PRO A 122 -5.76 -17.77 6.57
N TYR A 123 -5.22 -17.92 5.36
CA TYR A 123 -5.88 -18.59 4.24
C TYR A 123 -5.12 -19.87 3.89
N SER A 124 -4.86 -20.69 4.91
CA SER A 124 -4.15 -21.96 4.76
C SER A 124 -5.09 -23.01 4.15
N ARG A 125 -4.80 -23.44 2.93
CA ARG A 125 -5.39 -24.63 2.28
C ARG A 125 -4.28 -25.64 1.96
N GLU A 126 -4.64 -26.87 1.63
CA GLU A 126 -3.64 -27.89 1.28
C GLU A 126 -2.72 -27.39 0.15
N GLY A 127 -1.40 -27.45 0.38
CA GLY A 127 -0.38 -26.92 -0.54
C GLY A 127 -0.03 -25.43 -0.37
N HIS A 128 -0.65 -24.72 0.58
CA HIS A 128 -0.46 -23.27 0.79
C HIS A 128 0.11 -23.01 2.19
N SER A 129 1.43 -22.90 2.29
CA SER A 129 2.15 -22.88 3.57
C SER A 129 2.18 -21.53 4.28
N ASP A 130 1.77 -20.44 3.63
CA ASP A 130 1.83 -19.08 4.16
C ASP A 130 0.51 -18.31 3.92
N PRO A 131 0.25 -17.23 4.67
CA PRO A 131 -1.01 -16.50 4.61
C PRO A 131 -1.08 -15.46 3.48
N HIS A 132 -0.11 -15.34 2.58
CA HIS A 132 -0.09 -14.28 1.58
C HIS A 132 -1.03 -14.58 0.42
N HIS A 133 -2.04 -13.74 0.23
CA HIS A 133 -3.03 -13.91 -0.82
C HIS A 133 -3.51 -12.58 -1.38
N LYS A 134 -4.21 -12.66 -2.51
CA LYS A 134 -4.79 -11.57 -3.26
C LYS A 134 -6.25 -11.86 -3.55
N HIS A 135 -7.11 -10.96 -3.11
CA HIS A 135 -8.51 -10.91 -3.52
C HIS A 135 -8.61 -10.13 -4.82
N VAL A 136 -9.45 -10.61 -5.74
CA VAL A 136 -9.74 -9.95 -7.01
C VAL A 136 -11.24 -9.79 -7.12
N PHE A 137 -11.70 -8.67 -7.67
CA PHE A 137 -13.11 -8.35 -7.82
C PHE A 137 -13.47 -8.24 -9.30
N ASP A 138 -14.62 -8.81 -9.69
CA ASP A 138 -15.09 -8.74 -11.06
C ASP A 138 -15.56 -7.31 -11.37
N PRO A 139 -14.98 -6.60 -12.35
CA PRO A 139 -15.33 -5.21 -12.65
C PRO A 139 -16.74 -5.01 -13.22
N LYS A 140 -17.45 -6.08 -13.58
CA LYS A 140 -18.85 -6.01 -14.04
C LYS A 140 -19.84 -6.07 -12.88
N THR A 141 -19.51 -6.85 -11.86
CA THR A 141 -20.43 -7.16 -10.75
C THR A 141 -19.95 -6.58 -9.42
N TRP A 142 -18.71 -6.09 -9.36
CA TRP A 142 -17.98 -5.64 -8.18
C TRP A 142 -17.93 -6.67 -7.05
N SER A 143 -18.15 -7.93 -7.40
CA SER A 143 -18.21 -9.04 -6.45
C SER A 143 -16.86 -9.73 -6.41
N GLU A 144 -16.48 -10.18 -5.21
CA GLU A 144 -15.22 -10.89 -5.01
C GLU A 144 -15.22 -12.23 -5.76
N VAL A 145 -14.14 -12.50 -6.48
CA VAL A 145 -13.89 -13.79 -7.12
C VAL A 145 -13.32 -14.73 -6.06
N SER A 146 -14.05 -15.81 -5.77
CA SER A 146 -13.68 -16.82 -4.77
C SER A 146 -13.24 -18.13 -5.44
N PRO A 147 -12.17 -18.78 -4.96
CA PRO A 147 -11.33 -18.38 -3.83
C PRO A 147 -10.32 -17.27 -4.18
N PRO A 148 -9.77 -16.54 -3.18
CA PRO A 148 -8.62 -15.67 -3.37
C PRO A 148 -7.42 -16.40 -4.00
N GLU A 149 -6.61 -15.65 -4.74
CA GLU A 149 -5.36 -16.12 -5.31
C GLU A 149 -4.29 -16.19 -4.21
N TRP A 150 -3.65 -17.33 -4.04
CA TRP A 150 -2.47 -17.41 -3.18
C TRP A 150 -1.24 -17.02 -3.98
N ILE A 151 -0.49 -16.07 -3.44
CA ILE A 151 0.69 -15.50 -4.09
C ILE A 151 1.98 -15.98 -3.42
N GLY A 152 1.87 -16.46 -2.17
CA GLY A 152 3.00 -16.89 -1.37
C GLY A 152 3.88 -15.73 -0.87
N GLU A 153 4.76 -16.03 0.08
CA GLU A 153 5.72 -15.04 0.60
C GLU A 153 6.67 -14.50 -0.49
N GLU A 154 7.03 -15.33 -1.49
CA GLU A 154 7.92 -14.95 -2.59
C GLU A 154 7.36 -13.81 -3.47
N GLN A 155 6.04 -13.70 -3.57
CA GLN A 155 5.36 -12.66 -4.34
C GLN A 155 4.70 -11.60 -3.45
N TRP A 156 5.11 -11.51 -2.18
CA TRP A 156 4.66 -10.45 -1.28
C TRP A 156 4.97 -9.07 -1.88
N PRO A 157 3.95 -8.26 -2.25
CA PRO A 157 4.19 -6.97 -2.87
C PRO A 157 4.63 -5.90 -1.86
N TYR A 158 5.42 -4.95 -2.32
CA TYR A 158 5.49 -3.64 -1.70
C TYR A 158 4.24 -2.81 -2.03
N LEU A 159 3.99 -1.75 -1.24
CA LEU A 159 2.90 -0.82 -1.54
C LEU A 159 3.07 -0.19 -2.94
N SER A 160 4.31 0.14 -3.34
CA SER A 160 4.60 0.64 -4.69
C SER A 160 4.12 -0.30 -5.78
N ASP A 161 4.24 -1.61 -5.57
CA ASP A 161 3.89 -2.61 -6.58
C ASP A 161 2.37 -2.70 -6.71
N ALA A 162 1.64 -2.57 -5.60
CA ALA A 162 0.18 -2.46 -5.61
C ALA A 162 -0.30 -1.17 -6.31
N ILE A 163 0.36 -0.03 -6.09
CA ILE A 163 0.05 1.23 -6.81
C ILE A 163 0.29 1.07 -8.31
N GLU A 164 1.39 0.43 -8.69
CA GLU A 164 1.72 0.16 -10.08
C GLU A 164 0.74 -0.79 -10.76
N GLU A 165 0.32 -1.84 -10.06
CA GLU A 165 -0.72 -2.73 -10.57
C GLU A 165 -2.05 -1.99 -10.76
N LEU A 166 -2.44 -1.13 -9.82
CA LEU A 166 -3.64 -0.30 -9.96
C LEU A 166 -3.57 0.62 -11.19
N ARG A 167 -2.39 1.22 -11.43
CA ARG A 167 -2.12 2.02 -12.62
C ARG A 167 -2.27 1.20 -13.91
N LEU A 168 -1.75 -0.02 -13.92
CA LEU A 168 -1.87 -0.91 -15.06
C LEU A 168 -3.32 -1.35 -15.28
N TRP A 169 -4.03 -1.73 -14.22
CA TRP A 169 -5.43 -2.12 -14.25
C TRP A 169 -6.31 -1.03 -14.86
N TRP A 170 -6.07 0.24 -14.52
CA TRP A 170 -6.80 1.35 -15.12
C TRP A 170 -6.59 1.44 -16.63
N LYS A 171 -5.33 1.31 -17.08
CA LYS A 171 -4.97 1.38 -18.50
C LYS A 171 -5.58 0.24 -19.32
N THR A 172 -5.76 -0.94 -18.72
CA THR A 172 -6.22 -2.14 -19.42
C THR A 172 -7.73 -2.35 -19.32
N ILE A 173 -8.32 -2.06 -18.16
CA ILE A 173 -9.71 -2.36 -17.83
C ILE A 173 -10.45 -1.07 -17.47
N GLY A 174 -9.99 -0.35 -16.45
CA GLY A 174 -10.75 0.72 -15.80
C GLY A 174 -11.21 1.83 -16.74
N ARG A 175 -10.34 2.28 -17.66
CA ARG A 175 -10.66 3.35 -18.63
C ARG A 175 -11.78 3.02 -19.63
N TYR A 176 -12.17 1.75 -19.70
CA TYR A 176 -13.22 1.25 -20.60
C TYR A 176 -14.50 0.88 -19.85
N LEU A 177 -14.52 1.03 -18.53
CA LEU A 177 -15.72 0.81 -17.74
C LEU A 177 -16.64 2.01 -17.91
N ASP A 178 -17.93 1.73 -18.08
CA ASP A 178 -18.99 2.75 -18.01
C ASP A 178 -19.23 3.08 -16.54
N LEU A 179 -18.29 3.82 -15.96
CA LEU A 179 -18.42 4.37 -14.63
C LEU A 179 -19.36 5.57 -14.77
N ALA A 180 -20.66 5.30 -14.78
CA ALA A 180 -21.66 6.35 -14.70
C ALA A 180 -21.20 7.30 -13.58
N VAL A 181 -20.95 8.56 -13.96
CA VAL A 181 -20.57 9.59 -13.01
C VAL A 181 -21.77 9.72 -12.09
N ASP A 182 -21.65 9.22 -10.86
CA ASP A 182 -22.58 9.57 -9.80
C ASP A 182 -22.41 11.10 -9.66
N ALA A 183 -23.29 11.83 -10.31
CA ALA A 183 -23.25 13.28 -10.44
C ALA A 183 -23.50 13.90 -9.07
N THR A 184 -22.43 14.02 -8.28
CA THR A 184 -22.39 14.89 -7.11
C THR A 184 -21.08 15.67 -7.17
N THR A 185 -20.99 16.57 -8.14
CA THR A 185 -20.19 17.77 -7.94
C THR A 185 -21.17 18.93 -7.83
N ASP A 186 -21.16 19.46 -6.61
CA ASP A 186 -21.94 20.56 -6.07
C ASP A 186 -21.75 21.85 -6.92
N ASP A 187 -22.79 22.20 -7.67
CA ASP A 187 -22.98 23.52 -8.29
C ASP A 187 -23.30 24.56 -7.21
N ARG A 188 -22.29 24.94 -6.39
CA ARG A 188 -22.38 26.11 -5.50
C ARG A 188 -21.05 26.84 -5.33
N ILE A 189 -20.69 27.63 -6.34
CA ILE A 189 -20.05 28.94 -6.08
C ILE A 189 -20.80 29.98 -6.94
N THR A 190 -21.75 30.65 -6.28
CA THR A 190 -22.21 32.00 -6.58
C THR A 190 -21.98 32.84 -5.35
#